data_AF-A0A3B9EAG1-F1
#
_entry.id   AF-A0A3B9EAG1-F1
#
_cell.length_a   1.000
_cell.length_b   1.000
_cell.length_c   1.000
_cell.angle_alpha   90.00
_cell.angle_beta   90.00
_cell.angle_gamma   90.00
#
_symmetry.space_group_name_H-M   'P 1'
#
loop_
_entity.id
_entity.type
_entity.pdbx_description
1 polymer ?
#
loop_
_entity_poly.entity_id
_entity_poly.type
_entity_poly.pdbx_seq_one_letter_code
_entity_poly.pdbx_strand_id
1 'polypeptide(L)'
;MLKRITAALLIGLLCSCADKSPDGRLLTLAMEDELITLDPYLHDDSIAHSILSNIYDALVSFDRDMKVEPALAISWENPDDLTWRFTLRPNVFFHDGRQLASKDVKYSLERARLGKVCHYLATLQSITVIDDLTLEIKTSKPSPVLLNKLTFIAIMPEGTADPVTTPVGTGPYHFVRYQAGSQIELKANEKYWKGRPTIKRVIFKIIPGEQDRLQALLDGRVQLIRDVDKNKADQNSTNPKVNFVNSPGLGVSMLGINFTGKGPLTARKVREAIYWAIDPDEAIMASGWDALPIDQLVSPYIVGYNPAMTMKRPDLDRARKLLAEAGYAGGFKVSLEMSKTAASTTGDILAKQLAKIGIKVALTGSDWPDFSSRLDRRQIPFFLVGWSCSSGDASDLFDACLHTSDGKNYGSANWGVYSNRRLDSVIEKSNQVLDNKERIEFLKQAMELAMSDYPFIPIFARNRIYGRDRNIIFLPRQDGRIKVFEIYYKL
;
A
#
# COMPACT_ATOMS: atom_id res chain seq x y z
N MET A 1 -63.80 45.88 10.36
CA MET A 1 -63.02 46.35 9.18
C MET A 1 -61.61 46.67 9.64
N LEU A 2 -60.71 45.68 9.64
CA LEU A 2 -59.34 45.80 10.13
C LEU A 2 -58.40 46.10 8.95
N LYS A 3 -57.69 47.23 9.03
CA LYS A 3 -56.75 47.71 8.01
C LYS A 3 -55.50 46.84 8.00
N ARG A 4 -55.13 46.38 6.79
CA ARG A 4 -53.95 45.58 6.46
C ARG A 4 -52.66 46.38 6.70
N ILE A 5 -51.72 45.81 7.45
CA ILE A 5 -50.33 46.25 7.54
C ILE A 5 -49.50 45.32 6.65
N THR A 6 -48.94 45.88 5.58
CA THR A 6 -47.96 45.22 4.71
C THR A 6 -46.60 45.19 5.38
N ALA A 7 -46.10 43.99 5.70
CA ALA A 7 -44.74 43.76 6.16
C ALA A 7 -43.80 43.64 4.95
N ALA A 8 -42.76 44.48 4.91
CA ALA A 8 -41.68 44.40 3.94
C ALA A 8 -40.66 43.34 4.41
N LEU A 9 -40.47 42.30 3.58
CA LEU A 9 -39.49 41.24 3.80
C LEU A 9 -38.13 41.69 3.24
N LEU A 10 -37.15 41.96 4.11
CA LEU A 10 -35.75 42.16 3.70
C LEU A 10 -35.14 40.80 3.36
N ILE A 11 -34.92 40.55 2.07
CA ILE A 11 -34.11 39.42 1.58
C ILE A 11 -32.64 39.83 1.71
N GLY A 12 -31.97 39.32 2.75
CA GLY A 12 -30.52 39.41 2.86
C GLY A 12 -29.86 38.48 1.85
N LEU A 13 -29.33 39.06 0.76
CA LEU A 13 -28.36 38.38 -0.10
C LEU A 13 -27.10 38.08 0.73
N LEU A 14 -26.96 36.85 1.19
CA LEU A 14 -25.67 36.29 1.57
C LEU A 14 -24.87 36.06 0.29
N CYS A 15 -24.19 37.10 -0.19
CA CYS A 15 -23.07 36.95 -1.10
C CYS A 15 -22.02 36.09 -0.40
N SER A 16 -22.00 34.81 -0.74
CA SER A 16 -20.87 33.93 -0.46
C SER A 16 -19.69 34.46 -1.27
N CYS A 17 -18.90 35.33 -0.65
CA CYS A 17 -17.56 35.64 -1.14
C CYS A 17 -16.77 34.33 -1.13
N ALA A 18 -16.65 33.72 -2.31
CA ALA A 18 -15.60 32.76 -2.57
C ALA A 18 -14.28 33.46 -2.24
N ASP A 19 -13.60 33.01 -1.18
CA ASP A 19 -12.24 33.40 -0.86
C ASP A 19 -11.33 33.08 -2.06
N LYS A 20 -11.17 34.06 -2.95
CA LYS A 20 -10.02 34.12 -3.83
C LYS A 20 -8.82 34.42 -2.94
N SER A 21 -8.18 33.37 -2.43
CA SER A 21 -6.99 33.44 -1.57
C SER A 21 -5.95 34.39 -2.17
N PRO A 22 -5.66 35.54 -1.51
CA PRO A 22 -4.61 36.46 -1.92
C PRO A 22 -3.19 35.92 -1.64
N ASP A 23 -3.06 34.79 -0.94
CA ASP A 23 -1.78 34.20 -0.53
C ASP A 23 -1.59 32.79 -1.13
N GLY A 24 -1.05 32.72 -2.33
CA GLY A 24 -0.52 31.49 -2.93
C GLY A 24 -1.54 30.43 -3.35
N ARG A 25 -1.10 29.49 -4.20
CA ARG A 25 -1.92 28.40 -4.73
C ARG A 25 -2.29 27.43 -3.59
N LEU A 26 -3.57 27.36 -3.22
CA LEU A 26 -4.17 26.40 -2.28
C LEU A 26 -4.49 25.10 -3.02
N LEU A 27 -4.09 23.96 -2.47
CA LEU A 27 -4.52 22.63 -2.92
C LEU A 27 -5.37 21.95 -1.84
N THR A 28 -6.59 21.55 -2.17
CA THR A 28 -7.44 20.74 -1.29
C THR A 28 -7.57 19.31 -1.82
N LEU A 29 -7.26 18.33 -0.99
CA LEU A 29 -7.40 16.91 -1.27
C LEU A 29 -8.51 16.32 -0.40
N ALA A 30 -9.32 15.41 -0.95
CA ALA A 30 -10.27 14.65 -0.13
C ALA A 30 -9.69 13.29 0.24
N MET A 31 -9.66 13.01 1.54
CA MET A 31 -9.28 11.73 2.14
C MET A 31 -10.54 10.98 2.59
N GLU A 32 -10.50 9.66 2.49
CA GLU A 32 -11.57 8.73 2.83
C GLU A 32 -11.72 8.52 4.34
N ASP A 33 -10.69 8.81 5.12
CA ASP A 33 -10.72 8.66 6.57
C ASP A 33 -9.82 9.70 7.24
N GLU A 34 -9.94 9.76 8.57
CA GLU A 34 -9.18 10.64 9.45
C GLU A 34 -7.78 10.07 9.76
N LEU A 35 -6.80 10.96 9.96
CA LEU A 35 -5.49 10.56 10.46
C LEU A 35 -5.59 10.24 11.95
N ILE A 36 -5.20 9.02 12.35
CA ILE A 36 -5.28 8.62 13.77
C ILE A 36 -4.34 9.45 14.66
N THR A 37 -3.14 9.76 14.18
CA THR A 37 -2.10 10.47 14.96
C THR A 37 -1.10 11.15 14.05
N LEU A 38 -0.58 12.31 14.50
CA LEU A 38 0.50 13.03 13.81
C LEU A 38 1.89 12.48 14.15
N ASP A 39 1.98 11.60 15.16
CA ASP A 39 3.22 10.89 15.48
C ASP A 39 3.47 9.76 14.46
N PRO A 40 4.53 9.85 13.64
CA PRO A 40 4.76 8.90 12.55
C PRO A 40 5.09 7.49 13.02
N TYR A 41 5.30 7.26 14.33
CA TYR A 41 5.63 5.92 14.84
C TYR A 41 4.45 5.22 15.51
N LEU A 42 3.30 5.88 15.68
CA LEU A 42 2.15 5.34 16.42
C LEU A 42 1.06 4.75 15.52
N HIS A 43 1.14 4.94 14.20
CA HIS A 43 0.24 4.33 13.23
C HIS A 43 0.95 4.05 11.91
N ASP A 44 0.53 3.01 11.20
CA ASP A 44 1.15 2.56 9.96
C ASP A 44 0.09 2.17 8.92
N ASP A 45 -0.43 3.17 8.22
CA ASP A 45 -1.41 2.99 7.17
C ASP A 45 -1.18 3.98 5.99
N SER A 46 -1.93 3.79 4.91
CA SER A 46 -1.72 4.59 3.69
C SER A 46 -2.10 6.07 3.85
N ILE A 47 -2.98 6.40 4.82
CA ILE A 47 -3.41 7.76 5.11
C ILE A 47 -2.31 8.50 5.87
N ALA A 48 -1.78 7.88 6.93
CA ALA A 48 -0.61 8.34 7.65
C ALA A 48 0.56 8.58 6.71
N HIS A 49 0.90 7.62 5.85
CA HIS A 49 1.98 7.81 4.87
C HIS A 49 1.72 8.94 3.88
N SER A 50 0.46 9.14 3.46
CA SER A 50 0.11 10.20 2.51
C SER A 50 0.16 11.60 3.14
N ILE A 51 -0.11 11.73 4.44
CA ILE A 51 -0.10 13.03 5.12
C ILE A 51 1.28 13.31 5.73
N LEU A 52 1.81 12.38 6.52
CA LEU A 52 3.04 12.58 7.30
C LEU A 52 4.29 12.67 6.42
N SER A 53 4.33 12.05 5.23
CA SER A 53 5.45 12.23 4.30
C SER A 53 5.56 13.63 3.68
N ASN A 54 4.58 14.51 3.93
CA ASN A 54 4.68 15.93 3.60
C ASN A 54 5.31 16.75 4.74
N ILE A 55 5.34 16.22 5.97
CA ILE A 55 5.90 16.87 7.16
C ILE A 55 7.31 16.34 7.44
N TYR A 56 7.52 15.04 7.31
CA TYR A 56 8.77 14.35 7.60
C TYR A 56 9.42 13.80 6.33
N ASP A 57 10.75 13.85 6.27
CA ASP A 57 11.53 13.01 5.34
C ASP A 57 12.07 11.78 6.07
N ALA A 58 12.49 10.78 5.30
CA ALA A 58 13.22 9.60 5.75
C ALA A 58 14.68 9.65 5.27
N LEU A 59 15.53 8.71 5.73
CA LEU A 59 16.91 8.58 5.24
C LEU A 59 16.96 8.43 3.71
N VAL A 60 16.11 7.58 3.18
CA VAL A 60 15.93 7.33 1.75
C VAL A 60 14.45 7.40 1.41
N SER A 61 14.12 7.57 0.13
CA SER A 61 12.73 7.61 -0.34
C SER A 61 12.54 6.64 -1.49
N PHE A 62 11.31 6.22 -1.75
CA PHE A 62 10.98 5.71 -3.08
C PHE A 62 10.84 6.87 -4.06
N ASP A 63 11.20 6.66 -5.32
CA ASP A 63 10.68 7.43 -6.45
C ASP A 63 9.25 6.94 -6.80
N ARG A 64 8.68 7.42 -7.91
CA ARG A 64 7.30 7.07 -8.28
C ARG A 64 7.13 5.59 -8.64
N ASP A 65 8.22 4.93 -9.01
CA ASP A 65 8.28 3.57 -9.54
C ASP A 65 8.85 2.57 -8.52
N MET A 66 8.77 2.88 -7.23
CA MET A 66 9.26 2.05 -6.12
C MET A 66 10.77 1.85 -6.09
N LYS A 67 11.55 2.62 -6.83
CA LYS A 67 13.02 2.56 -6.72
C LYS A 67 13.48 3.42 -5.55
N VAL A 68 14.37 2.88 -4.72
CA VAL A 68 15.00 3.65 -3.65
C VAL A 68 15.89 4.74 -4.25
N GLU A 69 15.70 5.98 -3.79
CA GLU A 69 16.48 7.16 -4.12
C GLU A 69 17.02 7.87 -2.86
N PRO A 70 18.11 8.65 -2.99
CA PRO A 70 18.60 9.51 -1.92
C PRO A 70 17.55 10.51 -1.41
N ALA A 71 17.50 10.72 -0.09
CA ALA A 71 16.68 11.74 0.56
C ALA A 71 17.51 12.54 1.56
N LEU A 72 17.36 12.27 2.87
CA LEU A 72 18.22 12.85 3.90
C LEU A 72 19.63 12.24 3.88
N ALA A 73 19.78 10.99 3.49
CA ALA A 73 21.06 10.41 3.10
C ALA A 73 21.31 10.64 1.61
N ILE A 74 22.49 11.18 1.28
CA ILE A 74 22.92 11.41 -0.11
C ILE A 74 23.61 10.18 -0.71
N SER A 75 24.18 9.31 0.14
CA SER A 75 24.83 8.07 -0.26
C SER A 75 24.82 7.07 0.89
N TRP A 76 25.01 5.80 0.55
CA TRP A 76 25.22 4.71 1.49
C TRP A 76 26.11 3.64 0.87
N GLU A 77 26.77 2.87 1.72
CA GLU A 77 27.61 1.73 1.32
C GLU A 77 27.51 0.61 2.36
N ASN A 78 27.93 -0.59 1.97
CA ASN A 78 28.05 -1.75 2.85
C ASN A 78 29.52 -2.11 3.03
N PRO A 79 30.19 -1.67 4.11
CA PRO A 79 31.57 -2.08 4.41
C PRO A 79 31.70 -3.61 4.62
N ASP A 80 30.63 -4.25 5.08
CA ASP A 80 30.47 -5.69 5.24
C ASP A 80 28.97 -6.06 5.09
N ASP A 81 28.65 -7.36 5.20
CA ASP A 81 27.28 -7.88 4.98
C ASP A 81 26.23 -7.40 6.00
N LEU A 82 26.65 -6.86 7.14
CA LEU A 82 25.81 -6.48 8.27
C LEU A 82 25.84 -4.98 8.55
N THR A 83 26.77 -4.24 7.97
CA THR A 83 26.97 -2.82 8.23
C THR A 83 26.50 -2.00 7.05
N TRP A 84 25.65 -1.01 7.31
CA TRP A 84 25.22 0.01 6.36
C TRP A 84 25.74 1.37 6.83
N ARG A 85 26.66 1.98 6.08
CA ARG A 85 27.15 3.33 6.37
C ARG A 85 26.38 4.33 5.53
N PHE A 86 25.83 5.37 6.16
CA PHE A 86 25.08 6.44 5.51
C PHE A 86 25.83 7.77 5.63
N THR A 87 25.81 8.55 4.56
CA THR A 87 26.24 9.95 4.55
C THR A 87 25.01 10.85 4.39
N LEU A 88 24.81 11.75 5.34
CA LEU A 88 23.69 12.68 5.40
C LEU A 88 23.94 13.93 4.54
N ARG A 89 22.84 14.53 4.10
CA ARG A 89 22.81 15.79 3.38
C ARG A 89 23.20 16.94 4.32
N PRO A 90 24.21 17.76 3.97
CA PRO A 90 24.52 18.95 4.74
C PRO A 90 23.43 20.02 4.56
N ASN A 91 23.35 20.96 5.51
CA ASN A 91 22.45 22.13 5.45
C ASN A 91 20.95 21.79 5.37
N VAL A 92 20.53 20.68 5.98
CA VAL A 92 19.11 20.38 6.19
C VAL A 92 18.66 20.90 7.55
N PHE A 93 17.53 21.59 7.58
CA PHE A 93 16.96 22.15 8.80
C PHE A 93 15.57 21.56 9.05
N PHE A 94 15.30 21.27 10.31
CA PHE A 94 13.97 20.98 10.80
C PHE A 94 13.10 22.24 10.73
N HIS A 95 11.79 22.01 10.79
CA HIS A 95 10.77 23.07 10.76
C HIS A 95 10.93 24.11 11.88
N ASP A 96 11.56 23.75 13.01
CA ASP A 96 11.85 24.63 14.13
C ASP A 96 13.20 25.37 14.02
N GLY A 97 13.95 25.14 12.93
CA GLY A 97 15.23 25.77 12.65
C GLY A 97 16.46 25.02 13.15
N ARG A 98 16.31 23.91 13.89
CA ARG A 98 17.46 23.06 14.24
C ARG A 98 18.06 22.41 12.99
N GLN A 99 19.37 22.27 12.96
CA GLN A 99 20.06 21.57 11.87
C GLN A 99 20.01 20.06 12.11
N LEU A 100 19.74 19.30 11.03
CA LEU A 100 19.77 17.84 11.04
C LEU A 100 21.20 17.32 11.25
N ALA A 101 21.36 16.33 12.14
CA ALA A 101 22.58 15.58 12.34
C ALA A 101 22.30 14.07 12.54
N SER A 102 23.35 13.25 12.45
CA SER A 102 23.30 11.78 12.64
C SER A 102 22.63 11.33 13.94
N LYS A 103 22.71 12.12 15.01
CA LYS A 103 22.05 11.84 16.28
C LYS A 103 20.52 11.89 16.20
N ASP A 104 19.96 12.74 15.33
CA ASP A 104 18.50 12.81 15.11
C ASP A 104 18.01 11.55 14.40
N VAL A 105 18.82 11.03 13.47
CA VAL A 105 18.55 9.75 12.80
C VAL A 105 18.58 8.60 13.82
N LYS A 106 19.62 8.54 14.65
CA LYS A 106 19.71 7.53 15.71
C LYS A 106 18.50 7.58 16.64
N TYR A 107 18.19 8.77 17.17
CA TYR A 107 17.02 9.01 18.02
C TYR A 107 15.73 8.53 17.36
N SER A 108 15.53 8.89 16.08
CA SER A 108 14.34 8.54 15.31
C SER A 108 14.17 7.03 15.15
N LEU A 109 15.24 6.33 14.74
CA LEU A 109 15.23 4.88 14.56
C LEU A 109 15.03 4.15 15.90
N GLU A 110 15.67 4.58 16.98
CA GLU A 110 15.50 3.99 18.32
C GLU A 110 14.06 4.18 18.83
N ARG A 111 13.48 5.36 18.64
CA ARG A 111 12.09 5.64 19.00
C ARG A 111 11.10 4.84 18.15
N ALA A 112 11.35 4.73 16.84
CA ALA A 112 10.52 3.95 15.92
C ALA A 112 10.45 2.46 16.30
N ARG A 113 11.52 1.89 16.87
CA ARG A 113 11.53 0.51 17.39
C ARG A 113 10.55 0.26 18.53
N LEU A 114 10.14 1.30 19.25
CA LEU A 114 9.18 1.22 20.35
C LEU A 114 7.73 1.44 19.87
N GLY A 115 7.54 1.88 18.62
CA GLY A 115 6.24 2.20 18.04
C GLY A 115 5.59 1.05 17.26
N LYS A 116 4.54 1.37 16.49
CA LYS A 116 3.82 0.46 15.60
C LYS A 116 4.57 0.15 14.30
N VAL A 117 5.55 0.97 13.95
CA VAL A 117 6.41 0.82 12.76
C VAL A 117 7.66 -0.04 13.03
N CYS A 118 7.79 -0.65 14.21
CA CYS A 118 8.99 -1.35 14.64
C CYS A 118 9.39 -2.53 13.74
N HIS A 119 8.42 -3.12 13.03
CA HIS A 119 8.62 -4.25 12.13
C HIS A 119 9.52 -3.90 10.92
N TYR A 120 9.55 -2.64 10.47
CA TYR A 120 10.50 -2.17 9.46
C TYR A 120 11.96 -2.22 9.95
N LEU A 121 12.16 -2.20 11.27
CA LEU A 121 13.47 -2.17 11.92
C LEU A 121 13.82 -3.52 12.59
N ALA A 122 13.13 -4.61 12.22
CA ALA A 122 13.30 -5.92 12.85
C ALA A 122 14.75 -6.45 12.82
N THR A 123 15.51 -6.12 11.77
CA THR A 123 16.92 -6.53 11.64
C THR A 123 17.89 -5.56 12.29
N LEU A 124 17.46 -4.38 12.74
CA LEU A 124 18.35 -3.36 13.29
C LEU A 124 18.90 -3.82 14.65
N GLN A 125 20.23 -3.97 14.72
CA GLN A 125 20.96 -4.37 15.92
C GLN A 125 21.45 -3.13 16.70
N SER A 126 22.21 -2.26 16.05
CA SER A 126 22.78 -1.05 16.68
C SER A 126 22.96 0.08 15.67
N ILE A 127 23.08 1.31 16.20
CA ILE A 127 23.34 2.51 15.42
C ILE A 127 24.54 3.23 16.04
N THR A 128 25.57 3.47 15.23
CA THR A 128 26.78 4.19 15.62
C THR A 128 26.81 5.54 14.92
N VAL A 129 26.86 6.63 15.69
CA VAL A 129 27.13 7.96 15.14
C VAL A 129 28.65 8.09 14.99
N ILE A 130 29.13 8.25 13.77
CA ILE A 130 30.55 8.43 13.48
C ILE A 130 30.90 9.92 13.59
N ASP A 131 30.08 10.76 12.96
CA ASP A 131 30.14 12.21 13.03
C ASP A 131 28.75 12.81 12.74
N ASP A 132 28.64 14.15 12.68
CA ASP A 132 27.37 14.86 12.48
C ASP A 132 26.64 14.50 11.19
N LEU A 133 27.34 14.02 10.16
CA LEU A 133 26.77 13.67 8.85
C LEU A 133 27.01 12.20 8.48
N THR A 134 27.68 11.42 9.31
CA THR A 134 27.95 10.00 9.05
C THR A 134 27.46 9.13 10.19
N LEU A 135 26.69 8.09 9.86
CA LEU A 135 26.29 7.05 10.81
C LEU A 135 26.36 5.66 10.18
N GLU A 136 26.47 4.66 11.04
CA GLU A 136 26.40 3.26 10.67
C GLU A 136 25.21 2.58 11.33
N ILE A 137 24.47 1.81 10.55
CA ILE A 137 23.43 0.90 11.04
C ILE A 137 23.98 -0.52 10.91
N LYS A 138 24.07 -1.23 12.03
CA LYS A 138 24.41 -2.65 12.05
C LYS A 138 23.15 -3.50 12.13
N THR A 139 23.06 -4.53 11.31
CA THR A 139 21.97 -5.49 11.31
C THR A 139 22.36 -6.82 11.95
N SER A 140 21.38 -7.54 12.51
CA SER A 140 21.59 -8.85 13.14
C SER A 140 21.82 -9.99 12.15
N LYS A 141 21.46 -9.76 10.89
CA LYS A 141 21.65 -10.62 9.71
C LYS A 141 21.68 -9.73 8.46
N PRO A 142 22.14 -10.22 7.29
CA PRO A 142 22.05 -9.42 6.07
C PRO A 142 20.60 -8.98 5.82
N SER A 143 20.43 -7.77 5.29
CA SER A 143 19.12 -7.13 5.12
C SER A 143 19.05 -6.39 3.79
N PRO A 144 18.94 -7.10 2.66
CA PRO A 144 19.00 -6.49 1.32
C PRO A 144 17.89 -5.48 1.05
N VAL A 145 16.76 -5.58 1.77
CA VAL A 145 15.62 -4.66 1.68
C VAL A 145 15.61 -3.60 2.79
N LEU A 146 16.72 -3.41 3.53
CA LEU A 146 16.79 -2.43 4.62
C LEU A 146 16.45 -1.02 4.12
N LEU A 147 16.99 -0.62 2.96
CA LEU A 147 16.70 0.69 2.38
C LEU A 147 15.21 0.89 2.10
N ASN A 148 14.56 -0.11 1.50
CA ASN A 148 13.11 -0.10 1.24
C ASN A 148 12.32 0.13 2.52
N LYS A 149 12.70 -0.54 3.60
CA LYS A 149 12.08 -0.41 4.93
C LYS A 149 12.34 0.95 5.57
N LEU A 150 13.54 1.51 5.41
CA LEU A 150 13.89 2.84 5.93
C LEU A 150 13.09 3.98 5.28
N THR A 151 12.48 3.77 4.09
CA THR A 151 11.58 4.76 3.47
C THR A 151 10.30 5.04 4.28
N PHE A 152 9.97 4.18 5.24
CA PHE A 152 8.79 4.28 6.12
C PHE A 152 9.12 4.90 7.48
N ILE A 153 10.40 5.17 7.78
CA ILE A 153 10.80 5.74 9.05
C ILE A 153 11.10 7.22 8.87
N ALA A 154 10.16 8.05 9.31
CA ALA A 154 10.33 9.50 9.43
C ALA A 154 11.55 9.84 10.30
N ILE A 155 12.26 10.92 9.97
CA ILE A 155 13.30 11.50 10.83
C ILE A 155 12.75 12.74 11.51
N MET A 156 12.88 12.76 12.83
CA MET A 156 12.45 13.84 13.71
C MET A 156 13.63 14.30 14.58
N PRO A 157 13.61 15.52 15.10
CA PRO A 157 14.75 16.03 15.85
C PRO A 157 14.89 15.32 17.21
N GLU A 158 16.12 15.14 17.65
CA GLU A 158 16.44 14.59 18.96
C GLU A 158 15.74 15.39 20.07
N GLY A 159 15.20 14.68 21.06
CA GLY A 159 14.48 15.29 22.17
C GLY A 159 13.09 15.82 21.83
N THR A 160 12.47 15.35 20.74
CA THR A 160 11.07 15.66 20.42
C THR A 160 10.15 15.25 21.58
N ALA A 161 9.48 16.24 22.18
CA ALA A 161 8.60 16.03 23.35
C ALA A 161 7.16 15.64 22.95
N ASP A 162 6.59 16.34 21.97
CA ASP A 162 5.20 16.14 21.54
C ASP A 162 5.04 16.16 20.02
N PRO A 163 5.26 15.02 19.34
CA PRO A 163 5.03 14.89 17.90
C PRO A 163 3.55 14.81 17.52
N VAL A 164 2.63 14.68 18.50
CA VAL A 164 1.20 14.53 18.23
C VAL A 164 0.55 15.88 18.02
N THR A 165 0.90 16.91 18.80
CA THR A 165 0.31 18.25 18.64
C THR A 165 1.21 19.23 17.90
N THR A 166 2.52 19.01 17.96
CA THR A 166 3.54 19.89 17.34
C THR A 166 4.54 19.07 16.52
N PRO A 167 4.08 18.41 15.44
CA PRO A 167 4.96 17.63 14.58
C PRO A 167 6.02 18.53 13.91
N VAL A 168 7.29 18.21 14.14
CA VAL A 168 8.46 18.89 13.57
C VAL A 168 9.25 17.90 12.72
N GLY A 169 9.35 18.16 11.42
CA GLY A 169 10.13 17.36 10.49
C GLY A 169 11.05 18.21 9.61
N THR A 170 11.64 17.60 8.58
CA THR A 170 12.46 18.28 7.56
C THR A 170 11.72 18.47 6.23
N GLY A 171 10.49 17.97 6.15
CA GLY A 171 9.73 17.81 4.92
C GLY A 171 9.26 19.14 4.28
N PRO A 172 8.61 19.04 3.12
CA PRO A 172 8.22 20.18 2.29
C PRO A 172 7.12 21.06 2.90
N TYR A 173 6.41 20.61 3.94
CA TYR A 173 5.32 21.37 4.54
C TYR A 173 5.36 21.34 6.07
N HIS A 174 5.12 22.50 6.68
CA HIS A 174 4.87 22.62 8.11
C HIS A 174 3.42 22.28 8.42
N PHE A 175 3.19 21.60 9.55
CA PHE A 175 1.87 21.50 10.15
C PHE A 175 1.35 22.87 10.58
N VAL A 176 0.07 23.15 10.32
CA VAL A 176 -0.61 24.38 10.75
C VAL A 176 -1.63 24.06 11.83
N ARG A 177 -2.57 23.17 11.54
CA ARG A 177 -3.61 22.75 12.48
C ARG A 177 -4.28 21.46 12.04
N TYR A 178 -4.92 20.84 13.03
CA TYR A 178 -5.81 19.72 12.84
C TYR A 178 -7.18 20.03 13.42
N GLN A 179 -8.24 19.77 12.64
CA GLN A 179 -9.62 19.85 13.08
C GLN A 179 -10.22 18.45 12.97
N ALA A 180 -10.41 17.79 14.11
CA ALA A 180 -10.87 16.42 14.19
C ALA A 180 -12.17 16.20 13.40
N GLY A 181 -12.23 15.09 12.67
CA GLY A 181 -13.31 14.72 11.75
C GLY A 181 -13.51 15.67 10.56
N SER A 182 -12.65 16.69 10.39
CA SER A 182 -12.82 17.72 9.36
C SER A 182 -11.64 17.83 8.40
N GLN A 183 -10.47 18.26 8.88
CA GLN A 183 -9.32 18.52 8.00
C GLN A 183 -7.98 18.68 8.72
N ILE A 184 -6.90 18.43 7.99
CA ILE A 184 -5.53 18.80 8.35
C ILE A 184 -5.03 19.88 7.39
N GLU A 185 -4.46 20.94 7.94
CA GLU A 185 -3.90 22.05 7.18
C GLU A 185 -2.38 22.09 7.30
N LEU A 186 -1.70 22.21 6.15
CA LEU A 186 -0.25 22.39 6.06
C LEU A 186 0.11 23.66 5.27
N LYS A 187 1.27 24.26 5.57
CA LYS A 187 1.84 25.40 4.84
C LYS A 187 3.23 25.07 4.31
N ALA A 188 3.61 25.63 3.18
CA ALA A 188 4.90 25.34 2.54
C ALA A 188 6.10 25.67 3.46
N ASN A 189 7.08 24.76 3.49
CA ASN A 189 8.41 25.02 4.01
C ASN A 189 9.23 25.72 2.92
N GLU A 190 9.34 27.04 3.02
CA GLU A 190 10.03 27.84 2.00
C GLU A 190 11.55 27.61 1.95
N LYS A 191 12.11 26.94 2.98
CA LYS A 191 13.52 26.56 3.08
C LYS A 191 13.74 25.05 2.86
N TYR A 192 12.77 24.34 2.27
CA TYR A 192 12.89 22.91 2.02
C TYR A 192 14.12 22.60 1.16
N TRP A 193 14.90 21.61 1.58
CA TRP A 193 16.21 21.29 1.01
C TRP A 193 16.16 20.80 -0.44
N LYS A 194 15.02 20.27 -0.91
CA LYS A 194 14.81 19.85 -2.31
C LYS A 194 14.28 20.98 -3.20
N GLY A 195 14.13 22.18 -2.64
CA GLY A 195 13.59 23.37 -3.32
C GLY A 195 12.24 23.80 -2.76
N ARG A 196 11.87 25.04 -3.09
CA ARG A 196 10.67 25.70 -2.57
C ARG A 196 9.38 25.06 -3.12
N PRO A 197 8.42 24.62 -2.27
CA PRO A 197 7.13 24.13 -2.76
C PRO A 197 6.35 25.21 -3.53
N THR A 198 5.76 24.82 -4.67
CA THR A 198 4.95 25.73 -5.51
C THR A 198 3.54 25.94 -4.96
N ILE A 199 3.00 24.95 -4.26
CA ILE A 199 1.72 25.02 -3.54
C ILE A 199 2.01 25.58 -2.14
N LYS A 200 1.34 26.67 -1.75
CA LYS A 200 1.63 27.39 -0.50
C LYS A 200 0.84 26.89 0.69
N ARG A 201 -0.37 26.40 0.45
CA ARG A 201 -1.26 25.84 1.46
C ARG A 201 -1.87 24.55 0.96
N VAL A 202 -1.99 23.58 1.86
CA VAL A 202 -2.55 22.26 1.58
C VAL A 202 -3.62 21.97 2.61
N ILE A 203 -4.76 21.49 2.15
CA ILE A 203 -5.84 20.99 3.02
C ILE A 203 -6.09 19.53 2.67
N PHE A 204 -5.89 18.63 3.64
CA PHE A 204 -6.40 17.27 3.59
C PHE A 204 -7.76 17.25 4.28
N LYS A 205 -8.83 17.24 3.48
CA LYS A 205 -10.22 17.27 3.95
C LYS A 205 -10.77 15.86 4.08
N ILE A 206 -11.42 15.56 5.19
CA ILE A 206 -12.00 14.24 5.46
C ILE A 206 -13.41 14.19 4.88
N ILE A 207 -13.65 13.25 3.94
CA ILE A 207 -14.94 13.01 3.29
C ILE A 207 -15.09 11.48 3.10
N PRO A 208 -15.75 10.78 4.04
CA PRO A 208 -15.81 9.31 4.00
C PRO A 208 -16.57 8.71 2.82
N GLY A 209 -17.66 9.35 2.40
CA GLY A 209 -18.47 8.90 1.27
C GLY A 209 -17.75 9.08 -0.07
N GLU A 210 -17.53 7.98 -0.81
CA GLU A 210 -16.89 8.02 -2.14
C GLU A 210 -17.66 8.92 -3.13
N GLN A 211 -18.99 8.82 -3.13
CA GLN A 211 -19.85 9.65 -3.98
C GLN A 211 -19.73 11.13 -3.63
N ASP A 212 -19.62 11.47 -2.34
CA ASP A 212 -19.46 12.85 -1.88
C ASP A 212 -18.08 13.42 -2.25
N ARG A 213 -17.03 12.58 -2.19
CA ARG A 213 -15.69 12.94 -2.69
C ARG A 213 -15.72 13.23 -4.18
N LEU A 214 -16.35 12.35 -4.96
CA LEU A 214 -16.50 12.53 -6.40
C LEU A 214 -17.25 13.82 -6.72
N GLN A 215 -18.39 14.07 -6.07
CA GLN A 215 -19.14 15.31 -6.27
C GLN A 215 -18.32 16.54 -5.86
N ALA A 216 -17.56 16.47 -4.78
CA ALA A 216 -16.66 17.55 -4.38
C ALA A 216 -15.59 17.88 -5.43
N LEU A 217 -15.07 16.87 -6.11
CA LEU A 217 -14.14 17.04 -7.22
C LEU A 217 -14.84 17.68 -8.43
N LEU A 218 -16.02 17.17 -8.81
CA LEU A 218 -16.79 17.67 -9.96
C LEU A 218 -17.23 19.13 -9.77
N ASP A 219 -17.57 19.52 -8.54
CA ASP A 219 -17.92 20.89 -8.16
C ASP A 219 -16.69 21.82 -8.04
N GLY A 220 -15.47 21.27 -8.07
CA GLY A 220 -14.22 22.02 -7.86
C GLY A 220 -13.94 22.40 -6.40
N ARG A 221 -14.65 21.81 -5.44
CA ARG A 221 -14.44 22.02 -3.99
C ARG A 221 -13.16 21.36 -3.47
N VAL A 222 -12.70 20.31 -4.16
CA VAL A 222 -11.39 19.66 -3.96
C VAL A 222 -10.72 19.44 -5.32
N GLN A 223 -9.40 19.30 -5.34
CA GLN A 223 -8.62 19.14 -6.58
C GLN A 223 -8.06 17.73 -6.77
N LEU A 224 -8.04 16.90 -5.74
CA LEU A 224 -7.57 15.52 -5.83
C LEU A 224 -8.35 14.62 -4.87
N ILE A 225 -8.80 13.47 -5.37
CA ILE A 225 -9.43 12.39 -4.60
C ILE A 225 -8.77 11.05 -5.00
N ARG A 226 -8.85 10.06 -4.12
CA ARG A 226 -8.38 8.68 -4.38
C ARG A 226 -9.48 7.64 -4.19
N ASP A 227 -9.16 6.43 -4.66
CA ASP A 227 -9.99 5.23 -4.56
C ASP A 227 -11.37 5.43 -5.19
N VAL A 228 -11.37 5.97 -6.42
CA VAL A 228 -12.59 6.11 -7.24
C VAL A 228 -12.92 4.75 -7.88
N ASP A 229 -14.18 4.33 -7.80
CA ASP A 229 -14.68 3.17 -8.52
C ASP A 229 -14.54 3.34 -10.05
N LYS A 230 -14.22 2.25 -10.76
CA LYS A 230 -13.97 2.30 -12.20
C LYS A 230 -15.20 2.77 -12.97
N ASN A 231 -16.39 2.28 -12.65
CA ASN A 231 -17.61 2.66 -13.37
C ASN A 231 -17.91 4.15 -13.18
N LYS A 232 -17.71 4.68 -11.97
CA LYS A 232 -17.86 6.11 -11.70
C LYS A 232 -16.83 6.95 -12.46
N ALA A 233 -15.57 6.51 -12.52
CA ALA A 233 -14.53 7.17 -13.31
C ALA A 233 -14.87 7.18 -14.81
N ASP A 234 -15.32 6.04 -15.35
CA ASP A 234 -15.69 5.89 -16.76
C ASP A 234 -16.89 6.78 -17.13
N GLN A 235 -17.92 6.82 -16.27
CA GLN A 235 -19.09 7.71 -16.44
C GLN A 235 -18.72 9.20 -16.46
N ASN A 236 -17.62 9.60 -15.81
CA ASN A 236 -17.17 10.98 -15.72
C ASN A 236 -15.93 11.28 -16.58
N SER A 237 -15.49 10.32 -17.39
CA SER A 237 -14.25 10.41 -18.19
C SER A 237 -14.23 11.57 -19.20
N THR A 238 -15.40 11.97 -19.69
CA THR A 238 -15.58 13.07 -20.65
C THR A 238 -15.75 14.44 -19.98
N ASN A 239 -15.71 14.52 -18.65
CA ASN A 239 -15.88 15.78 -17.93
C ASN A 239 -14.72 16.76 -18.27
N PRO A 240 -15.03 18.02 -18.64
CA PRO A 240 -14.02 18.98 -19.10
C PRO A 240 -13.18 19.58 -17.96
N LYS A 241 -13.53 19.37 -16.69
CA LYS A 241 -12.83 19.93 -15.52
C LYS A 241 -11.94 18.91 -14.81
N VAL A 242 -12.30 17.62 -14.88
CA VAL A 242 -11.61 16.56 -14.15
C VAL A 242 -10.98 15.54 -15.09
N ASN A 243 -9.99 14.82 -14.59
CA ASN A 243 -9.41 13.66 -15.25
C ASN A 243 -9.24 12.54 -14.23
N PHE A 244 -9.40 11.30 -14.67
CA PHE A 244 -9.12 10.12 -13.86
C PHE A 244 -7.80 9.52 -14.30
N VAL A 245 -6.93 9.21 -13.34
CA VAL A 245 -5.62 8.63 -13.58
C VAL A 245 -5.49 7.36 -12.77
N ASN A 246 -4.94 6.36 -13.43
CA ASN A 246 -4.75 5.03 -12.88
C ASN A 246 -3.33 4.88 -12.33
N SER A 247 -3.20 4.30 -11.14
CA SER A 247 -1.96 3.85 -10.56
C SER A 247 -1.98 2.33 -10.47
N PRO A 248 -1.03 1.63 -11.10
CA PRO A 248 -0.91 0.20 -10.91
C PRO A 248 -0.69 -0.14 -9.43
N GLY A 249 -1.36 -1.18 -8.95
CA GLY A 249 -1.26 -1.58 -7.55
C GLY A 249 -0.20 -2.65 -7.30
N LEU A 250 0.25 -2.67 -6.05
CA LEU A 250 1.21 -3.64 -5.51
C LEU A 250 0.52 -4.88 -4.92
N GLY A 251 -0.81 -4.85 -4.84
CA GLY A 251 -1.63 -5.86 -4.18
C GLY A 251 -2.23 -6.88 -5.15
N VAL A 252 -2.10 -8.17 -4.83
CA VAL A 252 -2.73 -9.27 -5.57
C VAL A 252 -3.86 -9.87 -4.74
N SER A 253 -5.04 -9.99 -5.35
CA SER A 253 -6.15 -10.80 -4.82
C SER A 253 -5.90 -12.27 -5.19
N MET A 254 -5.96 -13.14 -4.19
CA MET A 254 -5.60 -14.56 -4.33
C MET A 254 -6.45 -15.46 -3.44
N LEU A 255 -6.65 -16.69 -3.88
CA LEU A 255 -7.22 -17.75 -3.05
C LEU A 255 -6.12 -18.43 -2.25
N GLY A 256 -6.33 -18.60 -0.96
CA GLY A 256 -5.45 -19.37 -0.06
C GLY A 256 -6.09 -20.67 0.39
N ILE A 257 -5.25 -21.66 0.65
CA ILE A 257 -5.62 -23.00 1.11
C ILE A 257 -4.97 -23.28 2.46
N ASN A 258 -5.72 -23.88 3.38
CA ASN A 258 -5.17 -24.47 4.60
C ASN A 258 -4.81 -25.94 4.40
N PHE A 259 -3.56 -26.26 4.69
CA PHE A 259 -2.92 -27.57 4.48
C PHE A 259 -3.04 -28.51 5.69
N THR A 260 -3.58 -28.05 6.83
CA THR A 260 -3.77 -28.89 8.02
C THR A 260 -4.95 -29.86 7.90
N GLY A 261 -5.91 -29.58 7.01
CA GLY A 261 -7.07 -30.41 6.79
C GLY A 261 -6.80 -31.63 5.90
N LYS A 262 -7.69 -32.62 5.94
CA LYS A 262 -7.76 -33.70 4.94
C LYS A 262 -8.92 -33.38 4.00
N GLY A 263 -8.63 -33.04 2.75
CA GLY A 263 -9.67 -32.69 1.78
C GLY A 263 -9.12 -32.44 0.37
N PRO A 264 -10.00 -32.26 -0.63
CA PRO A 264 -9.59 -32.15 -2.03
C PRO A 264 -8.57 -31.03 -2.28
N LEU A 265 -8.67 -29.91 -1.54
CA LEU A 265 -7.79 -28.75 -1.72
C LEU A 265 -6.32 -29.01 -1.36
N THR A 266 -6.01 -30.02 -0.54
CA THR A 266 -4.61 -30.34 -0.21
C THR A 266 -3.91 -31.14 -1.30
N ALA A 267 -4.64 -31.67 -2.29
CA ALA A 267 -4.06 -32.26 -3.49
C ALA A 267 -3.59 -31.18 -4.48
N ARG A 268 -2.30 -31.22 -4.87
CA ARG A 268 -1.70 -30.26 -5.82
C ARG A 268 -2.49 -30.15 -7.13
N LYS A 269 -2.91 -31.29 -7.70
CA LYS A 269 -3.69 -31.32 -8.95
C LYS A 269 -5.04 -30.60 -8.83
N VAL A 270 -5.67 -30.63 -7.66
CA VAL A 270 -6.93 -29.88 -7.43
C VAL A 270 -6.64 -28.38 -7.38
N ARG A 271 -5.57 -27.93 -6.72
CA ARG A 271 -5.17 -26.52 -6.70
C ARG A 271 -4.78 -26.02 -8.08
N GLU A 272 -4.04 -26.83 -8.85
CA GLU A 272 -3.73 -26.53 -10.25
C GLU A 272 -5.02 -26.45 -11.10
N ALA A 273 -5.99 -27.34 -10.90
CA ALA A 273 -7.28 -27.27 -11.59
C ALA A 273 -8.04 -25.99 -11.27
N ILE A 274 -8.06 -25.55 -10.00
CA ILE A 274 -8.65 -24.28 -9.58
C ILE A 274 -7.94 -23.11 -10.27
N TYR A 275 -6.60 -23.13 -10.34
CA TYR A 275 -5.84 -22.11 -11.07
C TYR A 275 -6.29 -21.99 -12.53
N TRP A 276 -6.38 -23.11 -13.26
CA TRP A 276 -6.80 -23.11 -14.68
C TRP A 276 -8.28 -22.80 -14.90
N ALA A 277 -9.14 -23.00 -13.90
CA ALA A 277 -10.57 -22.71 -14.00
C ALA A 277 -10.90 -21.22 -13.83
N ILE A 278 -10.00 -20.45 -13.23
CA ILE A 278 -10.20 -19.02 -13.00
C ILE A 278 -9.87 -18.25 -14.28
N ASP A 279 -10.81 -17.40 -14.67
CA ASP A 279 -10.64 -16.40 -15.72
C ASP A 279 -10.42 -15.03 -15.04
N PRO A 280 -9.17 -14.51 -15.03
CA PRO A 280 -8.86 -13.22 -14.43
C PRO A 280 -9.67 -12.05 -15.03
N ASP A 281 -9.87 -12.03 -16.34
CA ASP A 281 -10.53 -10.92 -17.02
C ASP A 281 -12.03 -10.88 -16.68
N GLU A 282 -12.69 -12.03 -16.67
CA GLU A 282 -14.08 -12.16 -16.23
C GLU A 282 -14.24 -11.78 -14.73
N ALA A 283 -13.26 -12.14 -13.90
CA ALA A 283 -13.25 -11.75 -12.48
C ALA A 283 -13.06 -10.24 -12.28
N ILE A 284 -12.17 -9.60 -13.06
CA ILE A 284 -11.96 -8.15 -13.03
C ILE A 284 -13.24 -7.43 -13.45
N MET A 285 -13.85 -7.82 -14.57
CA MET A 285 -15.10 -7.20 -15.05
C MET A 285 -16.22 -7.31 -14.02
N ALA A 286 -16.41 -8.49 -13.42
CA ALA A 286 -17.45 -8.69 -12.41
C ALA A 286 -17.21 -7.87 -11.13
N SER A 287 -15.94 -7.64 -10.77
CA SER A 287 -15.57 -6.92 -9.56
C SER A 287 -15.82 -5.41 -9.62
N GLY A 288 -15.90 -4.83 -10.82
CA GLY A 288 -15.96 -3.38 -11.01
C GLY A 288 -14.65 -2.66 -10.68
N TRP A 289 -13.58 -3.39 -10.34
CA TRP A 289 -12.27 -2.80 -10.11
C TRP A 289 -11.57 -2.48 -11.42
N ASP A 290 -10.76 -1.43 -11.39
CA ASP A 290 -9.64 -1.36 -12.31
C ASP A 290 -8.50 -2.23 -11.77
N ALA A 291 -8.03 -3.17 -12.57
CA ALA A 291 -7.11 -4.21 -12.15
C ALA A 291 -6.38 -4.78 -13.37
N LEU A 292 -5.29 -5.50 -13.12
CA LEU A 292 -4.51 -6.22 -14.12
C LEU A 292 -4.71 -7.72 -13.93
N PRO A 293 -4.88 -8.50 -15.01
CA PRO A 293 -4.83 -9.96 -14.93
C PRO A 293 -3.42 -10.38 -14.51
N ILE A 294 -3.33 -11.36 -13.60
CA ILE A 294 -2.06 -11.80 -13.02
C ILE A 294 -2.00 -13.31 -12.93
N ASP A 295 -0.85 -13.89 -13.29
CA ASP A 295 -0.61 -15.35 -13.28
C ASP A 295 0.38 -15.82 -12.21
N GLN A 296 0.85 -14.92 -11.36
CA GLN A 296 1.77 -15.21 -10.26
C GLN A 296 1.39 -14.41 -9.00
N LEU A 297 2.10 -14.57 -7.88
CA LEU A 297 1.61 -14.06 -6.59
C LEU A 297 1.95 -12.59 -6.31
N VAL A 298 2.64 -11.90 -7.22
CA VAL A 298 2.97 -10.47 -7.13
C VAL A 298 2.67 -9.76 -8.44
N SER A 299 2.48 -8.43 -8.40
CA SER A 299 2.26 -7.62 -9.59
C SER A 299 3.57 -7.38 -10.37
N PRO A 300 3.52 -6.96 -11.65
CA PRO A 300 4.70 -6.69 -12.48
C PRO A 300 5.59 -5.56 -11.97
N TYR A 301 5.11 -4.82 -10.97
CA TYR A 301 5.78 -3.68 -10.35
C TYR A 301 6.57 -4.07 -9.10
N ILE A 302 6.57 -5.36 -8.74
CA ILE A 302 7.28 -5.89 -7.58
C ILE A 302 8.59 -6.56 -8.01
N VAL A 303 9.69 -6.23 -7.34
CA VAL A 303 10.98 -6.91 -7.51
C VAL A 303 10.80 -8.38 -7.14
N GLY A 304 11.19 -9.27 -8.06
CA GLY A 304 10.93 -10.71 -7.96
C GLY A 304 9.78 -11.21 -8.84
N TYR A 305 9.03 -10.32 -9.50
CA TYR A 305 8.15 -10.71 -10.59
C TYR A 305 8.94 -11.41 -11.71
N ASN A 306 8.44 -12.56 -12.16
CA ASN A 306 9.06 -13.34 -13.22
C ASN A 306 8.28 -13.18 -14.53
N PRO A 307 8.76 -12.36 -15.50
CA PRO A 307 8.06 -12.14 -16.77
C PRO A 307 8.06 -13.38 -17.69
N ALA A 308 8.87 -14.40 -17.41
CA ALA A 308 8.82 -15.66 -18.16
C ALA A 308 7.63 -16.54 -17.77
N MET A 309 7.00 -16.26 -16.62
CA MET A 309 5.81 -16.97 -16.13
C MET A 309 4.53 -16.32 -16.65
N THR A 310 4.27 -16.45 -17.94
CA THR A 310 3.00 -16.02 -18.54
C THR A 310 2.16 -17.24 -18.92
N MET A 311 0.91 -17.30 -18.45
CA MET A 311 -0.01 -18.40 -18.75
C MET A 311 -1.36 -17.85 -19.22
N LYS A 312 -1.88 -18.39 -20.32
CA LYS A 312 -3.19 -17.98 -20.81
C LYS A 312 -4.29 -18.75 -20.09
N ARG A 313 -4.96 -18.11 -19.13
CA ARG A 313 -6.13 -18.65 -18.43
C ARG A 313 -7.43 -18.04 -18.97
N PRO A 314 -8.57 -18.77 -18.89
CA PRO A 314 -8.75 -20.12 -18.34
C PRO A 314 -8.46 -21.26 -19.34
N ASP A 315 -8.27 -22.48 -18.82
CA ASP A 315 -8.26 -23.74 -19.58
C ASP A 315 -9.11 -24.79 -18.85
N LEU A 316 -10.40 -24.85 -19.19
CA LEU A 316 -11.38 -25.68 -18.49
C LEU A 316 -11.17 -27.18 -18.75
N ASP A 317 -10.67 -27.57 -19.91
CA ASP A 317 -10.45 -28.97 -20.23
C ASP A 317 -9.25 -29.53 -19.46
N ARG A 318 -8.16 -28.74 -19.37
CA ARG A 318 -7.04 -29.05 -18.48
C ARG A 318 -7.49 -29.13 -17.03
N ALA A 319 -8.30 -28.18 -16.56
CA ALA A 319 -8.81 -28.18 -15.20
C ALA A 319 -9.63 -29.45 -14.88
N ARG A 320 -10.57 -29.85 -15.75
CA ARG A 320 -11.36 -31.07 -15.58
C ARG A 320 -10.49 -32.34 -15.60
N LYS A 321 -9.50 -32.41 -16.49
CA LYS A 321 -8.55 -33.53 -16.54
C LYS A 321 -7.77 -33.67 -15.24
N LEU A 322 -7.25 -32.55 -14.71
CA LEU A 322 -6.52 -32.52 -13.44
C LEU A 322 -7.39 -32.96 -12.26
N LEU A 323 -8.66 -32.55 -12.22
CA LEU A 323 -9.61 -33.04 -11.19
C LEU A 323 -9.86 -34.55 -11.31
N ALA A 324 -10.06 -35.06 -12.52
CA ALA A 324 -10.27 -36.49 -12.74
C ALA A 324 -9.06 -37.32 -12.30
N GLU A 325 -7.85 -36.89 -12.67
CA GLU A 325 -6.59 -37.52 -12.25
C GLU A 325 -6.35 -37.44 -10.74
N ALA A 326 -6.95 -36.47 -10.06
CA ALA A 326 -6.92 -36.34 -8.60
C ALA A 326 -8.02 -37.16 -7.89
N GLY A 327 -8.87 -37.87 -8.64
CA GLY A 327 -9.99 -38.66 -8.10
C GLY A 327 -11.27 -37.87 -7.86
N TYR A 328 -11.40 -36.66 -8.42
CA TYR A 328 -12.52 -35.74 -8.23
C TYR A 328 -13.27 -35.41 -9.54
N ALA A 329 -13.40 -36.38 -10.46
CA ALA A 329 -14.10 -36.17 -11.74
C ALA A 329 -15.57 -35.69 -11.58
N GLY A 330 -16.24 -36.09 -10.49
CA GLY A 330 -17.59 -35.65 -10.14
C GLY A 330 -17.66 -34.31 -9.39
N GLY A 331 -16.51 -33.66 -9.16
CA GLY A 331 -16.40 -32.45 -8.36
C GLY A 331 -16.60 -32.69 -6.87
N PHE A 332 -16.74 -31.60 -6.11
CA PHE A 332 -16.95 -31.61 -4.66
C PHE A 332 -17.56 -30.28 -4.19
N LYS A 333 -17.97 -30.22 -2.92
CA LYS A 333 -18.44 -28.99 -2.26
C LYS A 333 -17.33 -28.39 -1.40
N VAL A 334 -17.24 -27.07 -1.36
CA VAL A 334 -16.28 -26.33 -0.54
C VAL A 334 -16.91 -25.03 -0.04
N SER A 335 -16.52 -24.57 1.15
CA SER A 335 -16.84 -23.22 1.64
C SER A 335 -15.68 -22.29 1.32
N LEU A 336 -15.94 -21.17 0.65
CA LEU A 336 -14.98 -20.11 0.41
C LEU A 336 -15.31 -18.91 1.30
N GLU A 337 -14.40 -18.58 2.21
CA GLU A 337 -14.58 -17.48 3.15
C GLU A 337 -13.80 -16.23 2.74
N MET A 338 -14.36 -15.05 3.01
CA MET A 338 -13.78 -13.78 2.58
C MET A 338 -14.34 -12.60 3.39
N SER A 339 -13.84 -11.39 3.13
CA SER A 339 -14.47 -10.17 3.65
C SER A 339 -15.81 -9.90 2.94
N LYS A 340 -16.72 -9.16 3.58
CA LYS A 340 -17.98 -8.73 2.95
C LYS A 340 -17.76 -8.01 1.62
N THR A 341 -16.75 -7.14 1.55
CA THR A 341 -16.37 -6.44 0.32
C THR A 341 -15.93 -7.39 -0.79
N ALA A 342 -15.15 -8.42 -0.46
CA ALA A 342 -14.73 -9.42 -1.43
C ALA A 342 -15.92 -10.30 -1.88
N ALA A 343 -16.86 -10.60 -0.98
CA ALA A 343 -18.07 -11.35 -1.31
C ALA A 343 -18.95 -10.59 -2.30
N SER A 344 -19.16 -9.29 -2.08
CA SER A 344 -20.00 -8.45 -2.94
C SER A 344 -19.38 -8.12 -4.30
N THR A 345 -18.06 -8.22 -4.43
CA THR A 345 -17.35 -7.86 -5.67
C THR A 345 -16.88 -9.08 -6.47
N THR A 346 -16.31 -10.09 -5.81
CA THR A 346 -15.56 -11.17 -6.49
C THR A 346 -16.07 -12.57 -6.17
N GLY A 347 -16.78 -12.77 -5.05
CA GLY A 347 -17.21 -14.10 -4.59
C GLY A 347 -18.07 -14.85 -5.60
N ASP A 348 -19.13 -14.22 -6.11
CA ASP A 348 -20.09 -14.85 -7.02
C ASP A 348 -19.47 -15.32 -8.33
N ILE A 349 -18.56 -14.52 -8.89
CA ILE A 349 -17.93 -14.87 -10.16
C ILE A 349 -16.98 -16.06 -10.01
N LEU A 350 -16.23 -16.13 -8.91
CA LEU A 350 -15.37 -17.28 -8.61
C LEU A 350 -16.21 -18.54 -8.38
N ALA A 351 -17.32 -18.44 -7.66
CA ALA A 351 -18.23 -19.58 -7.48
C ALA A 351 -18.78 -20.09 -8.83
N LYS A 352 -19.17 -19.18 -9.74
CA LYS A 352 -19.62 -19.52 -11.09
C LYS A 352 -18.51 -20.17 -11.92
N GLN A 353 -17.29 -19.65 -11.90
CA GLN A 353 -16.15 -20.20 -12.63
C GLN A 353 -15.79 -21.61 -12.13
N LEU A 354 -15.70 -21.82 -10.82
CA LEU A 354 -15.39 -23.11 -10.22
C LEU A 354 -16.50 -24.15 -10.44
N ALA A 355 -17.77 -23.72 -10.54
CA ALA A 355 -18.86 -24.60 -10.91
C ALA A 355 -18.71 -25.20 -12.34
N LYS A 356 -18.03 -24.51 -13.27
CA LYS A 356 -17.77 -25.00 -14.65
C LYS A 356 -16.90 -26.28 -14.67
N ILE A 357 -16.19 -26.56 -13.57
CA ILE A 357 -15.39 -27.78 -13.36
C ILE A 357 -15.96 -28.69 -12.25
N GLY A 358 -17.20 -28.45 -11.82
CA GLY A 358 -17.90 -29.29 -10.84
C GLY A 358 -17.64 -28.95 -9.37
N ILE A 359 -16.84 -27.93 -9.07
CA ILE A 359 -16.61 -27.47 -7.69
C ILE A 359 -17.77 -26.55 -7.28
N LYS A 360 -18.57 -26.98 -6.32
CA LYS A 360 -19.70 -26.21 -5.79
C LYS A 360 -19.25 -25.41 -4.57
N VAL A 361 -19.20 -24.09 -4.72
CA VAL A 361 -18.71 -23.17 -3.68
C VAL A 361 -19.87 -22.59 -2.88
N ALA A 362 -19.81 -22.69 -1.56
CA ALA A 362 -20.62 -21.92 -0.63
C ALA A 362 -19.84 -20.69 -0.17
N LEU A 363 -20.40 -19.49 -0.35
CA LEU A 363 -19.73 -18.23 -0.03
C LEU A 363 -20.07 -17.77 1.39
N THR A 364 -19.06 -17.36 2.14
CA THR A 364 -19.22 -16.78 3.48
C THR A 364 -18.45 -15.45 3.58
N GLY A 365 -19.16 -14.36 3.86
CA GLY A 365 -18.59 -13.02 4.01
C GLY A 365 -18.64 -12.51 5.46
N SER A 366 -17.48 -12.18 6.04
CA SER A 366 -17.33 -11.59 7.38
C SER A 366 -16.81 -10.15 7.35
N ASP A 367 -16.99 -9.39 8.43
CA ASP A 367 -16.26 -8.13 8.60
C ASP A 367 -14.76 -8.40 8.77
N TRP A 368 -13.91 -7.47 8.30
CA TRP A 368 -12.46 -7.69 8.23
C TRP A 368 -11.82 -8.10 9.57
N PRO A 369 -12.11 -7.47 10.72
CA PRO A 369 -11.49 -7.87 11.99
C PRO A 369 -11.82 -9.31 12.42
N ASP A 370 -13.04 -9.79 12.17
CA ASP A 370 -13.43 -11.18 12.44
C ASP A 370 -12.71 -12.13 11.47
N PHE A 371 -12.77 -11.82 10.18
CA PHE A 371 -12.15 -12.62 9.13
C PHE A 371 -10.63 -12.78 9.35
N SER A 372 -9.92 -11.68 9.59
CA SER A 372 -8.47 -11.70 9.83
C SER A 372 -8.13 -12.47 11.10
N SER A 373 -8.91 -12.34 12.18
CA SER A 373 -8.68 -13.10 13.42
C SER A 373 -8.80 -14.61 13.19
N ARG A 374 -9.78 -15.05 12.40
CA ARG A 374 -9.98 -16.48 12.08
C ARG A 374 -8.91 -17.01 11.13
N LEU A 375 -8.43 -16.20 10.17
CA LEU A 375 -7.25 -16.51 9.36
C LEU A 375 -6.01 -16.68 10.24
N ASP A 376 -5.77 -15.74 11.16
CA ASP A 376 -4.60 -15.79 12.05
C ASP A 376 -4.62 -17.03 12.96
N ARG A 377 -5.81 -17.43 13.42
CA ARG A 377 -6.03 -18.69 14.16
C ARG A 377 -6.02 -19.95 13.28
N ARG A 378 -5.75 -19.81 11.98
CA ARG A 378 -5.65 -20.92 11.00
C ARG A 378 -6.95 -21.76 10.91
N GLN A 379 -8.11 -21.12 11.08
CA GLN A 379 -9.41 -21.81 11.16
C GLN A 379 -10.13 -21.96 9.82
N ILE A 380 -9.65 -21.29 8.78
CA ILE A 380 -10.35 -21.18 7.50
C ILE A 380 -9.69 -22.09 6.46
N PRO A 381 -10.38 -23.13 5.93
CA PRO A 381 -9.79 -24.06 4.97
C PRO A 381 -9.50 -23.48 3.59
N PHE A 382 -10.36 -22.56 3.12
CA PHE A 382 -10.30 -21.97 1.80
C PHE A 382 -10.80 -20.54 1.86
N PHE A 383 -9.98 -19.60 1.42
CA PHE A 383 -10.24 -18.18 1.64
C PHE A 383 -9.81 -17.32 0.47
N LEU A 384 -10.47 -16.18 0.30
CA LEU A 384 -10.06 -15.11 -0.63
C LEU A 384 -9.47 -13.96 0.16
N VAL A 385 -8.24 -13.59 -0.13
CA VAL A 385 -7.50 -12.52 0.54
C VAL A 385 -6.72 -11.67 -0.47
N GLY A 386 -6.35 -10.46 -0.08
CA GLY A 386 -5.39 -9.64 -0.81
C GLY A 386 -4.08 -9.54 -0.04
N TRP A 387 -2.95 -9.54 -0.74
CA TRP A 387 -1.64 -9.25 -0.16
C TRP A 387 -0.91 -8.20 -0.99
N SER A 388 -0.26 -7.24 -0.32
CA SER A 388 0.51 -6.17 -0.96
C SER A 388 1.94 -6.19 -0.43
N CYS A 389 2.91 -6.11 -1.35
CA CYS A 389 4.33 -6.01 -1.00
C CYS A 389 4.72 -4.54 -0.88
N SER A 390 4.45 -3.93 0.28
CA SER A 390 4.65 -2.49 0.51
C SER A 390 6.10 -2.04 0.37
N SER A 391 7.08 -2.94 0.55
CA SER A 391 8.49 -2.63 0.31
C SER A 391 8.83 -2.54 -1.19
N GLY A 392 7.92 -2.93 -2.10
CA GLY A 392 8.21 -3.12 -3.52
C GLY A 392 8.92 -4.44 -3.83
N ASP A 393 9.06 -5.34 -2.87
CA ASP A 393 9.84 -6.57 -2.98
C ASP A 393 9.02 -7.83 -2.64
N ALA A 394 9.15 -8.88 -3.46
CA ALA A 394 8.44 -10.14 -3.27
C ALA A 394 8.83 -10.86 -1.97
N SER A 395 9.96 -10.52 -1.34
CA SER A 395 10.32 -11.05 -0.02
C SER A 395 9.22 -10.82 1.02
N ASP A 396 8.44 -9.73 0.93
CA ASP A 396 7.33 -9.48 1.86
C ASP A 396 6.30 -10.62 1.82
N LEU A 397 5.91 -11.04 0.62
CA LEU A 397 5.00 -12.17 0.42
C LEU A 397 5.68 -13.49 0.83
N PHE A 398 6.92 -13.70 0.39
CA PHE A 398 7.61 -14.96 0.61
C PHE A 398 7.84 -15.23 2.09
N ASP A 399 8.39 -14.26 2.81
CA ASP A 399 8.68 -14.35 4.23
C ASP A 399 7.40 -14.53 5.05
N ALA A 400 6.35 -13.76 4.75
CA ALA A 400 5.14 -13.74 5.56
C ALA A 400 4.17 -14.88 5.21
N CYS A 401 3.91 -15.13 3.92
CA CYS A 401 2.83 -16.01 3.48
C CYS A 401 3.28 -17.40 3.04
N LEU A 402 4.50 -17.56 2.52
CA LEU A 402 4.92 -18.81 1.86
C LEU A 402 5.97 -19.62 2.61
N HIS A 403 6.78 -18.97 3.45
CA HIS A 403 7.75 -19.65 4.27
C HIS A 403 7.07 -20.43 5.40
N THR A 404 7.59 -21.62 5.73
CA THR A 404 7.16 -22.38 6.91
C THR A 404 7.29 -21.52 8.17
N SER A 405 6.25 -21.42 9.00
CA SER A 405 6.33 -20.60 10.22
C SER A 405 7.37 -21.13 11.19
N ASP A 406 8.29 -20.26 11.61
CA ASP A 406 9.30 -20.54 12.66
C ASP A 406 8.91 -19.93 14.02
N GLY A 407 7.74 -19.29 14.09
CA GLY A 407 7.26 -18.56 15.27
C GLY A 407 8.07 -17.31 15.61
N LYS A 408 8.96 -16.86 14.73
CA LYS A 408 9.90 -15.75 14.98
C LYS A 408 9.99 -14.79 13.80
N ASN A 409 10.59 -15.21 12.69
CA ASN A 409 10.95 -14.36 11.56
C ASN A 409 10.07 -14.59 10.33
N TYR A 410 9.52 -15.79 10.18
CA TYR A 410 8.88 -16.25 8.96
C TYR A 410 7.50 -16.84 9.22
N GLY A 411 6.65 -16.82 8.20
CA GLY A 411 5.33 -17.44 8.20
C GLY A 411 4.30 -16.75 9.09
N SER A 412 4.46 -15.46 9.40
CA SER A 412 3.51 -14.69 10.22
C SER A 412 2.10 -14.71 9.62
N ALA A 413 2.00 -14.54 8.30
CA ALA A 413 0.77 -14.60 7.51
C ALA A 413 0.64 -15.90 6.69
N ASN A 414 1.35 -16.97 7.06
CA ASN A 414 1.18 -18.29 6.46
C ASN A 414 -0.09 -18.94 7.05
N TRP A 415 -1.23 -18.36 6.69
CA TRP A 415 -2.57 -18.77 7.14
C TRP A 415 -2.91 -20.20 6.73
N GLY A 416 -2.24 -20.68 5.68
CA GLY A 416 -2.41 -22.02 5.15
C GLY A 416 -1.63 -23.10 5.89
N VAL A 417 -0.66 -22.75 6.73
CA VAL A 417 0.33 -23.70 7.29
C VAL A 417 1.03 -24.48 6.16
N TYR A 418 1.28 -23.80 5.03
CA TYR A 418 2.05 -24.36 3.92
C TYR A 418 3.50 -24.57 4.35
N SER A 419 4.13 -25.64 3.86
CA SER A 419 5.53 -25.93 4.15
C SER A 419 6.21 -26.59 2.96
N ASN A 420 7.34 -26.03 2.54
CA ASN A 420 8.16 -26.58 1.48
C ASN A 420 9.63 -26.22 1.74
N ARG A 421 10.39 -27.20 2.23
CA ARG A 421 11.80 -26.99 2.63
C ARG A 421 12.69 -26.44 1.51
N ARG A 422 12.40 -26.79 0.25
CA ARG A 422 13.16 -26.27 -0.89
C ARG A 422 12.86 -24.78 -1.10
N LEU A 423 11.58 -24.41 -1.04
CA LEU A 423 11.18 -23.01 -1.12
C LEU A 423 11.74 -22.21 0.06
N ASP A 424 11.61 -22.70 1.29
CA ASP A 424 12.16 -22.05 2.50
C ASP A 424 13.64 -21.72 2.32
N SER A 425 14.45 -22.69 1.85
CA SER A 425 15.88 -22.47 1.60
C SER A 425 16.17 -21.41 0.53
N VAL A 426 15.35 -21.30 -0.52
CA VAL A 426 15.52 -20.27 -1.55
C VAL A 426 15.15 -18.89 -1.01
N ILE A 427 14.07 -18.80 -0.22
CA ILE A 427 13.65 -17.57 0.46
C ILE A 427 14.76 -17.09 1.40
N GLU A 428 15.28 -17.97 2.26
CA GLU A 428 16.37 -17.65 3.19
C GLU A 428 17.63 -17.15 2.48
N LYS A 429 18.01 -17.79 1.35
CA LYS A 429 19.14 -17.32 0.52
C LYS A 429 18.89 -15.94 -0.07
N SER A 430 17.69 -15.68 -0.59
CA SER A 430 17.33 -14.36 -1.13
C SER A 430 17.42 -13.25 -0.09
N ASN A 431 17.28 -13.58 1.20
CA ASN A 431 17.42 -12.65 2.33
C ASN A 431 18.86 -12.48 2.81
N GLN A 432 19.81 -13.28 2.30
CA GLN A 432 21.24 -13.20 2.69
C GLN A 432 22.11 -12.49 1.63
N VAL A 433 21.67 -12.43 0.38
CA VAL A 433 22.44 -11.88 -0.73
C VAL A 433 22.20 -10.36 -0.87
N LEU A 434 23.25 -9.55 -0.78
CA LEU A 434 23.18 -8.09 -0.99
C LEU A 434 23.32 -7.69 -2.47
N ASP A 435 23.92 -8.54 -3.32
CA ASP A 435 23.95 -8.28 -4.76
C ASP A 435 22.54 -8.39 -5.36
N ASN A 436 22.01 -7.28 -5.86
CA ASN A 436 20.64 -7.22 -6.34
C ASN A 436 20.39 -8.11 -7.57
N LYS A 437 21.39 -8.36 -8.44
CA LYS A 437 21.18 -9.18 -9.63
C LYS A 437 21.03 -10.65 -9.24
N GLU A 438 21.94 -11.16 -8.44
CA GLU A 438 21.88 -12.54 -7.93
C GLU A 438 20.63 -12.75 -7.06
N ARG A 439 20.32 -11.80 -6.18
CA ARG A 439 19.14 -11.86 -5.32
C ARG A 439 17.83 -11.94 -6.11
N ILE A 440 17.69 -11.15 -7.18
CA ILE A 440 16.47 -11.16 -8.02
C ILE A 440 16.24 -12.54 -8.65
N GLU A 441 17.31 -13.25 -9.02
CA GLU A 441 17.17 -14.62 -9.55
C GLU A 441 16.70 -15.61 -8.49
N PHE A 442 17.10 -15.47 -7.22
CA PHE A 442 16.52 -16.26 -6.13
C PHE A 442 15.04 -15.95 -5.90
N LEU A 443 14.62 -14.68 -6.00
CA LEU A 443 13.21 -14.31 -5.87
C LEU A 443 12.35 -14.92 -7.00
N LYS A 444 12.85 -14.91 -8.25
CA LYS A 444 12.17 -15.56 -9.38
C LYS A 444 12.06 -17.07 -9.18
N GLN A 445 13.13 -17.72 -8.73
CA GLN A 445 13.11 -19.15 -8.41
C GLN A 445 12.12 -19.48 -7.28
N ALA A 446 12.02 -18.63 -6.25
CA ALA A 446 11.02 -18.79 -5.20
C ALA A 446 9.59 -18.70 -5.77
N MET A 447 9.33 -17.74 -6.67
CA MET A 447 8.04 -17.63 -7.34
C MET A 447 7.71 -18.87 -8.18
N GLU A 448 8.67 -19.37 -8.95
CA GLU A 448 8.50 -20.59 -9.76
C GLU A 448 8.17 -21.80 -8.88
N LEU A 449 8.91 -21.99 -7.78
CA LEU A 449 8.66 -23.06 -6.82
C LEU A 449 7.27 -22.94 -6.17
N ALA A 450 6.90 -21.73 -5.74
CA ALA A 450 5.58 -21.48 -5.17
C ALA A 450 4.47 -21.80 -6.16
N MET A 451 4.51 -21.25 -7.36
CA MET A 451 3.50 -21.51 -8.39
C MET A 451 3.51 -22.95 -8.89
N SER A 452 4.63 -23.68 -8.73
CA SER A 452 4.68 -25.12 -8.97
C SER A 452 3.96 -25.96 -7.91
N ASP A 453 3.50 -25.38 -6.80
CA ASP A 453 2.70 -26.10 -5.79
C ASP A 453 1.33 -25.45 -5.51
N TYR A 454 1.11 -24.24 -6.05
CA TYR A 454 -0.12 -23.46 -5.88
C TYR A 454 -0.57 -23.31 -4.42
N PRO A 455 0.30 -22.88 -3.48
CA PRO A 455 -0.11 -22.65 -2.08
C PRO A 455 -1.12 -21.50 -1.97
N PHE A 456 -1.02 -20.55 -2.90
CA PHE A 456 -2.01 -19.55 -3.21
C PHE A 456 -2.27 -19.57 -4.72
N ILE A 457 -3.44 -19.08 -5.13
CA ILE A 457 -3.87 -19.03 -6.52
C ILE A 457 -4.21 -17.58 -6.86
N PRO A 458 -3.43 -16.91 -7.74
CA PRO A 458 -3.65 -15.51 -8.06
C PRO A 458 -4.89 -15.31 -8.94
N ILE A 459 -5.56 -14.18 -8.73
CA ILE A 459 -6.73 -13.76 -9.51
C ILE A 459 -6.38 -12.51 -10.32
N PHE A 460 -6.17 -11.37 -9.68
CA PHE A 460 -5.81 -10.10 -10.32
C PHE A 460 -5.05 -9.20 -9.36
N ALA A 461 -4.29 -8.24 -9.91
CA ALA A 461 -3.71 -7.14 -9.13
C ALA A 461 -4.60 -5.91 -9.22
N ARG A 462 -5.08 -5.41 -8.08
CA ARG A 462 -5.99 -4.26 -8.05
C ARG A 462 -5.20 -2.97 -8.24
N ASN A 463 -5.62 -2.14 -9.19
CA ASN A 463 -5.09 -0.81 -9.36
C ASN A 463 -5.86 0.21 -8.51
N ARG A 464 -5.33 1.43 -8.43
CA ARG A 464 -5.98 2.54 -7.74
C ARG A 464 -6.27 3.68 -8.72
N ILE A 465 -7.53 4.11 -8.76
CA ILE A 465 -7.94 5.27 -9.56
C ILE A 465 -7.96 6.52 -8.69
N TYR A 466 -7.36 7.59 -9.20
CA TYR A 466 -7.42 8.93 -8.65
C TYR A 466 -8.23 9.82 -9.56
N GLY A 467 -9.08 10.68 -8.98
CA GLY A 467 -9.73 11.77 -9.68
C GLY A 467 -9.01 13.07 -9.40
N ARG A 468 -8.65 13.84 -10.43
CA ARG A 468 -7.96 15.13 -10.27
C ARG A 468 -8.56 16.23 -11.12
N ASP A 469 -8.43 17.46 -10.63
CA ASP A 469 -8.67 18.65 -11.42
C ASP A 469 -7.68 18.69 -12.61
N ARG A 470 -8.14 19.10 -13.79
CA ARG A 470 -7.30 19.15 -15.00
C ARG A 470 -6.22 20.22 -14.93
N ASN A 471 -6.39 21.24 -14.09
CA ASN A 471 -5.42 22.31 -13.87
C ASN A 471 -4.28 21.87 -12.95
N ILE A 472 -4.37 20.73 -12.26
CA ILE A 472 -3.23 20.16 -11.54
C ILE A 472 -2.54 19.09 -12.39
N ILE A 473 -1.22 19.05 -12.29
CA ILE A 473 -0.35 17.97 -12.74
C ILE A 473 -0.11 17.11 -11.51
N PHE A 474 -0.70 15.92 -11.53
CA PHE A 474 -0.50 14.88 -10.53
C PHE A 474 -0.27 13.56 -11.27
N LEU A 475 0.82 12.89 -10.90
CA LEU A 475 1.18 11.57 -11.35
C LEU A 475 1.15 10.66 -10.13
N PRO A 476 0.28 9.63 -10.10
CA PRO A 476 0.23 8.71 -9.00
C PRO A 476 1.57 8.02 -8.75
N ARG A 477 1.83 7.71 -7.48
CA ARG A 477 2.99 6.92 -7.05
C ARG A 477 2.54 5.49 -6.80
N GLN A 478 3.37 4.52 -7.17
CA GLN A 478 3.08 3.10 -6.93
C GLN A 478 2.99 2.76 -5.43
N ASP A 479 3.74 3.46 -4.57
CA ASP A 479 3.62 3.37 -3.10
C ASP A 479 2.29 3.91 -2.56
N GLY A 480 1.46 4.51 -3.41
CA GLY A 480 0.19 5.10 -3.05
C GLY A 480 0.28 6.32 -2.13
N ARG A 481 1.46 6.91 -1.89
CA ARG A 481 1.61 8.12 -1.09
C ARG A 481 1.23 9.36 -1.90
N ILE A 482 0.63 10.37 -1.25
CA ILE A 482 0.43 11.69 -1.88
C ILE A 482 1.50 12.65 -1.40
N LYS A 483 2.58 12.79 -2.18
CA LYS A 483 3.60 13.82 -1.95
C LYS A 483 3.19 15.11 -2.67
N VAL A 484 2.72 16.09 -1.92
CA VAL A 484 2.21 17.35 -2.48
C VAL A 484 3.32 18.16 -3.14
N PHE A 485 4.56 17.99 -2.71
CA PHE A 485 5.74 18.58 -3.36
C PHE A 485 5.89 18.18 -4.85
N GLU A 486 5.31 17.05 -5.25
CA GLU A 486 5.31 16.55 -6.62
C GLU A 486 4.08 17.00 -7.45
N ILE A 487 3.21 17.82 -6.86
CA ILE A 487 1.97 18.31 -7.49
C ILE A 487 2.15 19.77 -7.89
N TYR A 488 1.76 20.08 -9.12
CA TYR A 488 1.89 21.44 -9.68
C TYR A 488 0.58 21.89 -10.29
N TYR A 489 0.29 23.18 -10.25
CA TYR A 489 -0.73 23.75 -11.14
C TYR A 489 -0.10 24.06 -12.49
N LYS A 490 -0.81 23.72 -13.58
CA LYS A 490 -0.46 24.14 -14.93
C LYS A 490 -0.30 25.67 -14.96
N LEU A 491 0.70 26.12 -15.70
CA LEU A 491 0.97 27.54 -15.90
C LEU A 491 -0.07 28.17 -16.81
#